data_AF-R8CX62-F1
#
_entry.id   AF-R8CX62-F1
#
_cell.length_a   1.000
_cell.length_b   1.000
_cell.length_c   1.000
_cell.angle_alpha   90.00
_cell.angle_beta   90.00
_cell.angle_gamma   90.00
#
_symmetry.space_group_name_H-M   'P 1'
#
loop_
_entity.id
_entity.type
_entity.pdbx_description
1 polymer ?
#
loop_
_entity_poly.entity_id
_entity_poly.type
_entity_poly.pdbx_seq_one_letter_code
_entity_poly.pdbx_strand_id
1 'polypeptide(L)' 'MVKEVVVGLVEMMKNEYSIKEICILIGILRSTYCRWKNKVKDIKEVQLEQAILTPCITNHF' A
#
# COMPACT_ATOMS: atom_id res chain seq x y z
N MET A 1 9.15 -5.28 0.33
CA MET A 1 8.65 -6.68 0.23
C MET A 1 7.70 -7.08 1.36
N VAL A 2 8.14 -7.41 2.60
CA VAL A 2 7.22 -7.94 3.64
C VAL A 2 6.02 -7.02 3.92
N LYS A 3 6.24 -5.69 3.95
CA LYS A 3 5.19 -4.70 4.21
C LYS A 3 4.12 -4.68 3.11
N GLU A 4 4.52 -4.72 1.85
CA GLU A 4 3.62 -4.67 0.69
C GLU A 4 2.81 -5.96 0.58
N VAL A 5 3.44 -7.11 0.82
CA VAL A 5 2.78 -8.43 0.83
C VAL A 5 1.70 -8.45 1.91
N VAL A 6 2.02 -7.99 3.12
CA VAL A 6 1.05 -7.93 4.22
C VAL A 6 -0.10 -6.96 3.92
N VAL A 7 0.18 -5.77 3.38
CA VAL A 7 -0.87 -4.83 2.99
C VAL A 7 -1.76 -5.44 1.90
N GLY A 8 -1.17 -6.10 0.90
CA GLY A 8 -1.90 -6.78 -0.16
C GLY A 8 -2.80 -7.90 0.37
N LEU A 9 -2.29 -8.75 1.27
CA LEU A 9 -3.06 -9.83 1.88
C LEU A 9 -4.27 -9.30 2.66
N VAL A 10 -4.06 -8.28 3.50
CA VAL A 10 -5.15 -7.68 4.28
C VAL A 10 -6.20 -7.06 3.36
N GLU A 11 -5.79 -6.38 2.30
CA GLU A 11 -6.72 -5.76 1.34
C GLU A 11 -7.54 -6.77 0.53
N MET A 12 -6.99 -7.96 0.24
CA MET A 12 -7.74 -9.05 -0.41
C MET A 12 -8.79 -9.66 0.50
N MET A 13 -8.48 -9.82 1.80
CA MET A 13 -9.33 -10.54 2.75
C MET A 13 -10.30 -9.65 3.52
N LYS A 14 -10.14 -8.32 3.49
CA LYS A 14 -10.94 -7.37 4.30
C LYS A 14 -12.46 -7.42 4.05
N ASN A 15 -12.89 -8.01 2.93
CA ASN A 15 -14.31 -8.15 2.59
C ASN A 15 -14.96 -9.35 3.29
N GLU A 16 -14.16 -10.34 3.68
CA GLU A 16 -14.61 -11.56 4.35
C GLU A 16 -14.31 -11.54 5.86
N TYR A 17 -13.22 -10.89 6.25
CA TYR A 17 -12.76 -10.81 7.65
C TYR A 17 -12.50 -9.37 8.05
N SER A 18 -12.66 -9.05 9.34
CA SER A 18 -12.26 -7.73 9.81
C SER A 18 -10.73 -7.58 9.75
N ILE A 19 -10.26 -6.36 9.48
CA ILE A 19 -8.83 -6.04 9.50
C ILE A 19 -8.18 -6.45 10.83
N LYS A 20 -8.92 -6.36 11.94
CA LYS A 20 -8.43 -6.75 13.27
C LYS A 20 -8.14 -8.25 13.34
N GLU A 21 -9.06 -9.09 12.87
CA GLU A 21 -8.88 -10.55 12.86
C GLU A 21 -7.72 -10.95 11.97
N ILE A 22 -7.64 -10.39 10.76
CA ILE A 22 -6.53 -10.66 9.83
C ILE A 22 -5.19 -10.28 10.48
N CYS A 23 -5.10 -9.09 11.10
CA CYS A 23 -3.88 -8.65 11.79
C CYS A 23 -3.47 -9.58 12.94
N ILE A 24 -4.44 -10.08 13.73
CA ILE A 24 -4.18 -11.04 14.81
C ILE A 24 -3.65 -12.35 14.23
N LEU A 25 -4.28 -12.88 13.18
CA LEU A 25 -3.89 -14.15 12.54
C LEU A 25 -2.48 -14.12 11.97
N ILE A 26 -2.08 -13.01 11.36
CA ILE A 26 -0.73 -12.84 10.79
C ILE A 26 0.31 -12.35 11.83
N GLY A 27 -0.10 -12.19 13.10
CA GLY A 27 0.80 -11.83 14.19
C GLY A 27 1.29 -10.38 14.19
N ILE A 28 0.48 -9.42 13.69
CA ILE A 28 0.85 -8.00 13.70
C ILE A 28 -0.17 -7.13 14.44
N LEU A 29 0.31 -5.99 14.92
CA LEU A 29 -0.57 -4.94 15.44
C LEU A 29 -1.29 -4.22 14.30
N ARG A 30 -2.56 -3.86 14.52
CA ARG A 30 -3.35 -3.04 13.58
C ARG A 30 -2.67 -1.69 13.28
N SER A 31 -2.01 -1.10 14.27
CA SER A 31 -1.25 0.15 14.09
C SER A 31 -0.08 -0.01 13.12
N THR A 32 0.60 -1.16 13.14
CA THR A 32 1.66 -1.51 12.20
C THR A 32 1.11 -1.61 10.77
N TYR A 33 -0.02 -2.30 10.60
CA TYR A 33 -0.71 -2.36 9.30
C TYR A 33 -1.09 -0.97 8.78
N CYS A 34 -1.73 -0.12 9.59
CA CYS A 34 -2.12 1.22 9.16
C CYS A 34 -0.92 2.06 8.72
N ARG A 35 0.20 1.99 9.46
CA ARG A 35 1.45 2.67 9.07
C ARG A 35 1.99 2.17 7.74
N TRP A 36 1.95 0.86 7.49
CA TRP A 36 2.42 0.29 6.23
C TRP A 36 1.50 0.64 5.07
N LYS A 37 0.18 0.59 5.26
CA LYS A 37 -0.80 0.98 4.25
C LYS A 37 -0.59 2.41 3.78
N ASN A 38 -0.40 3.35 4.72
CA ASN A 38 -0.17 4.75 4.38
C ASN A 38 1.14 4.93 3.60
N LYS A 39 2.23 4.30 4.05
CA LYS A 39 3.52 4.38 3.33
C LYS A 39 3.46 3.79 1.91
N VAL A 40 2.71 2.70 1.71
CA VAL A 40 2.52 2.11 0.37
C VAL A 40 1.72 3.06 -0.53
N LYS A 41 0.74 3.79 0.02
CA LYS A 41 0.00 4.82 -0.71
C LYS A 41 0.93 5.95 -1.16
N ASP A 42 1.75 6.49 -0.25
CA ASP A 42 2.69 7.57 -0.55
C ASP A 42 3.67 7.17 -1.68
N ILE A 43 4.20 5.94 -1.63
CA ILE A 43 5.10 5.42 -2.68
C ILE A 43 4.39 5.36 -4.03
N LYS A 44 3.13 4.90 -4.07
CA LYS A 44 2.36 4.81 -5.31
C LYS A 44 2.04 6.20 -5.89
N GLU A 45 1.75 7.18 -5.04
CA GLU A 45 1.52 8.56 -5.46
C GLU A 45 2.80 9.15 -6.08
N VAL A 46 3.94 9.01 -5.42
CA VAL A 46 5.24 9.47 -5.97
C VAL A 46 5.57 8.78 -7.31
N GLN A 47 5.33 7.48 -7.42
CA GLN A 47 5.55 6.75 -8.68
C GLN A 47 4.62 7.23 -9.80
N LEU A 48 3.35 7.53 -9.48
CA LEU A 48 2.40 8.06 -10.43
C LEU A 48 2.81 9.47 -10.91
N GLU A 49 3.20 10.35 -9.98
CA GLU A 49 3.71 11.69 -10.32
C GLU A 49 4.93 11.60 -11.24
N GLN A 50 5.89 10.72 -10.94
CA GLN A 50 7.06 10.49 -11.80
C GLN A 50 6.67 9.94 -13.17
N ALA A 51 5.71 9.01 -13.23
CA ALA A 51 5.23 8.43 -14.48
C ALA A 51 4.49 9.44 -15.36
N ILE A 52 3.92 10.51 -14.78
CA ILE A 52 3.28 11.62 -15.52
C ILE A 52 4.34 12.65 -15.94
N LEU A 53 5.20 13.08 -15.01
CA LEU A 53 6.22 14.10 -15.25
C LEU A 53 7.24 13.68 -16.30
N THR A 54 7.63 12.39 -16.30
CA THR A 54 8.68 11.89 -17.21
C THR A 54 8.28 12.06 -18.69
N PRO A 55 7.08 11.62 -19.14
CA PRO A 55 6.59 11.94 -20.48
C PRO A 55 6.43 13.43 -20.77
N CYS A 56 5.97 14.25 -19.82
CA CYS A 56 5.80 15.70 -20.02
C CYS A 56 7.14 16.39 -20.33
N ILE A 57 8.16 16.09 -19.53
CA ILE A 57 9.52 16.64 -19.72
C ILE A 57 10.14 16.10 -21.01
N THR A 58 9.96 14.81 -21.31
CA THR A 58 10.58 14.16 -22.47
C THR A 58 9.99 14.64 -23.80
N ASN A 59 8.70 14.96 -23.84
CA ASN A 59 8.01 15.36 -25.06
C ASN A 59 7.82 16.90 -25.19
N HIS A 60 8.36 17.69 -24.26
CA HIS A 60 8.25 19.16 -24.29
C HIS A 60 6.80 19.68 -24.38
N PHE A 61 5.86 19.06 -23.65
CA PHE A 61 4.50 19.59 -23.47
C PHE A 61 4.46 20.76 -22.49
#